data_AF-A0A1A8BZL2-F1
#
_entry.id   AF-A0A1A8BZL2-F1
#
_cell.length_a   1.000
_cell.length_b   1.000
_cell.length_c   1.000
_cell.angle_alpha   90.00
_cell.angle_beta   90.00
_cell.angle_gamma   90.00
#
_symmetry.space_group_name_H-M   'P 1'
#
loop_
_entity.id
_entity.type
_entity.pdbx_description
1 polymer ?
#
loop_
_entity_poly.entity_id
_entity_poly.type
_entity_poly.pdbx_seq_one_letter_code
_entity_poly.pdbx_strand_id
1 'polypeptide(L)'
;LPGALGYLPPPLPLGLYSLALTQEKLPRKTVMEPPRPMKPLYWTRIQLHSKKDVCSSLVWDTIEEPDVDFDEFVELFSKTAVKEKKQPLSDTITKSKAKQVVKLLNNKRSQAVGILMSSLHLDMKDIQCAVLNLDNNVVDLETLQALYEIRAQQEELDKIEKHIKSCKDKDDSKPLDKPEQFLYQLSLIPNFSSRVFCILFQSSFSECMSLITRKLEILQRVCKTLQESETVKKILGLVLAFGNFMNGGNRTRGQADGFTLDILPKLKDVKSSDGVKSLLSYIVAYYLRHFDEDAGRETCVFPLPEPHDLFQSSQMKFDDFQKDLTRLRKDLRACTSEVEKVCKVSDEDNLQPFKEKMEDFITQ
;
A
#
# COMPACT_ATOMS: atom_id res chain seq x y z
N LEU A 1 45.21 -56.62 -0.58
CA LEU A 1 45.76 -55.74 -1.63
C LEU A 1 44.66 -55.45 -2.63
N PRO A 2 44.47 -54.21 -3.12
CA PRO A 2 44.41 -52.88 -2.48
C PRO A 2 42.92 -52.39 -2.48
N GLY A 3 42.44 -51.34 -1.82
CA GLY A 3 42.99 -49.99 -1.61
C GLY A 3 42.25 -49.00 -2.53
N ALA A 4 41.24 -48.28 -2.02
CA ALA A 4 40.56 -47.19 -2.74
C ALA A 4 40.19 -46.03 -1.79
N LEU A 5 41.19 -45.17 -1.59
CA LEU A 5 41.17 -43.70 -1.47
C LEU A 5 39.84 -43.01 -1.11
N GLY A 6 39.72 -42.65 0.17
CA GLY A 6 38.91 -41.49 0.59
C GLY A 6 39.70 -40.20 0.40
N TYR A 7 39.12 -39.21 -0.27
CA TYR A 7 39.68 -37.86 -0.40
C TYR A 7 39.16 -37.00 0.76
N LEU A 8 40.06 -36.57 1.65
CA LEU A 8 39.87 -35.44 2.55
C LEU A 8 40.34 -34.15 1.83
N PRO A 9 39.65 -33.01 2.00
CA PRO A 9 40.12 -31.73 1.47
C PRO A 9 41.40 -31.26 2.22
N PRO A 10 42.32 -30.56 1.55
CA PRO A 10 43.60 -30.17 2.12
C PRO A 10 43.46 -29.09 3.21
N PRO A 11 44.35 -29.08 4.22
CA PRO A 11 44.35 -28.07 5.27
C PRO A 11 44.89 -26.73 4.74
N LEU A 12 44.20 -25.64 5.11
CA LEU A 12 44.67 -24.27 4.83
C LEU A 12 45.88 -23.92 5.72
N PRO A 13 46.88 -23.16 5.23
CA PRO A 13 48.13 -22.94 5.95
C PRO A 13 47.95 -22.09 7.22
N LEU A 14 48.48 -22.60 8.33
CA LEU A 14 48.86 -21.83 9.50
C LEU A 14 49.90 -20.78 9.11
N GLY A 15 49.57 -19.50 9.28
CA GLY A 15 50.57 -18.44 9.26
C GLY A 15 50.02 -17.08 8.86
N LEU A 16 49.46 -16.35 9.82
CA LEU A 16 49.57 -14.89 9.97
C LEU A 16 48.87 -14.47 11.26
N TYR A 17 49.43 -14.92 12.39
CA TYR A 17 49.34 -14.17 13.63
C TYR A 17 50.14 -12.88 13.43
N SER A 18 49.50 -11.86 12.90
CA SER A 18 49.93 -10.48 13.10
C SER A 18 48.79 -9.76 13.80
N LEU A 19 49.02 -9.57 15.11
CA LEU A 19 48.21 -8.78 16.01
C LEU A 19 48.18 -7.34 15.51
N ALA A 20 47.22 -7.01 14.64
CA ALA A 20 46.74 -5.65 14.51
C ALA A 20 45.59 -5.50 15.52
N LEU A 21 45.95 -5.11 16.74
CA LEU A 21 45.03 -4.51 17.70
C LEU A 21 44.37 -3.31 17.01
N THR A 22 43.20 -3.51 16.41
CA THR A 22 42.27 -2.42 16.15
C THR A 22 41.91 -1.83 17.50
N GLN A 23 42.52 -0.70 17.85
CA GLN A 23 41.99 0.17 18.90
C GLN A 23 40.56 0.54 18.49
N GLU A 24 39.57 -0.19 19.00
CA GLU A 24 38.18 0.25 18.94
C GLU A 24 38.09 1.54 19.74
N LYS A 25 37.99 2.67 19.03
CA LYS A 25 37.77 3.96 19.66
C LYS A 25 36.34 4.01 20.21
N LEU A 26 36.23 4.49 21.45
CA LEU A 26 34.98 4.61 22.19
C LEU A 26 33.92 5.38 21.39
N PRO A 27 32.65 4.91 21.36
CA PRO A 27 31.54 5.63 20.76
C PRO A 27 31.41 7.05 21.33
N ARG A 28 31.02 8.03 20.49
CA ARG A 28 30.79 9.43 20.93
C ARG A 28 29.62 9.58 21.90
N LYS A 29 28.65 8.67 21.84
CA LYS A 29 27.39 8.73 22.59
C LYS A 29 27.49 7.88 23.85
N THR A 30 26.91 8.36 24.95
CA THR A 30 26.84 7.65 26.23
C THR A 30 25.98 6.40 26.11
N VAL A 31 26.33 5.37 26.87
CA VAL A 31 25.50 4.16 26.97
C VAL A 31 24.24 4.52 27.76
N MET A 32 23.08 4.18 27.22
CA MET A 32 21.79 4.32 27.89
C MET A 32 21.25 2.94 28.26
N GLU A 33 20.85 2.78 29.52
CA GLU A 33 20.22 1.56 30.03
C GLU A 33 18.79 1.89 30.49
N PRO A 34 17.75 1.48 29.72
CA PRO A 34 16.38 1.75 30.11
C PRO A 34 15.96 0.87 31.31
N PRO A 35 15.00 1.32 32.14
CA PRO A 35 14.55 0.58 33.33
C PRO A 35 13.78 -0.70 33.00
N ARG A 36 13.30 -0.87 31.76
CA ARG A 36 12.60 -2.07 31.26
C ARG A 36 13.15 -2.47 29.87
N PRO A 37 13.14 -3.77 29.51
CA PRO A 37 13.51 -4.20 28.16
C PRO A 37 12.58 -3.57 27.11
N MET A 38 13.13 -2.73 26.22
CA MET A 38 12.37 -2.05 25.17
C MET A 38 12.16 -2.92 23.92
N LYS A 39 11.13 -2.64 23.13
CA LYS A 39 10.97 -3.24 21.79
C LYS A 39 12.14 -2.78 20.90
N PRO A 40 12.83 -3.68 20.18
CA PRO A 40 14.00 -3.30 19.39
C PRO A 40 13.58 -2.49 18.16
N LEU A 41 14.33 -1.41 17.90
CA LEU A 41 14.27 -0.68 16.63
C LEU A 41 15.39 -1.20 15.72
N TYR A 42 15.02 -1.90 14.65
CA TYR A 42 15.96 -2.55 13.73
C TYR A 42 16.55 -1.58 12.70
N TRP A 43 17.27 -0.56 13.16
CA TRP A 43 17.97 0.38 12.29
C TRP A 43 19.36 -0.15 11.86
N THR A 44 19.89 0.42 10.77
CA THR A 44 21.30 0.24 10.41
C THR A 44 22.12 1.36 11.06
N ARG A 45 22.99 0.99 12.00
CA ARG A 45 23.80 1.95 12.77
C ARG A 45 24.80 2.68 11.87
N ILE A 46 24.85 4.01 11.95
CA ILE A 46 25.91 4.85 11.36
C ILE A 46 26.90 5.21 12.48
N GLN A 47 28.19 4.96 12.27
CA GLN A 47 29.26 5.36 13.18
C GLN A 47 30.14 6.39 12.50
N LEU A 48 30.16 7.61 13.03
CA LEU A 48 30.97 8.68 12.47
C LEU A 48 32.42 8.53 12.94
N HIS A 49 33.35 8.29 12.02
CA HIS A 49 34.78 8.15 12.32
C HIS A 49 35.50 9.49 12.09
N SER A 50 36.28 9.94 13.07
CA SER A 50 36.87 11.30 13.11
C SER A 50 38.04 11.56 12.13
N LYS A 51 38.09 10.94 10.96
CA LYS A 51 39.07 11.30 9.92
C LYS A 51 38.51 11.13 8.50
N LYS A 52 38.20 12.24 7.84
CA LYS A 52 38.90 12.69 6.60
C LYS A 52 38.29 13.97 5.99
N ASP A 53 39.19 14.90 5.69
CA ASP A 53 39.26 15.85 4.56
C ASP A 53 38.11 15.93 3.53
N VAL A 54 36.87 16.20 3.97
CA VAL A 54 35.81 16.59 3.04
C VAL A 54 35.06 17.79 3.61
N CYS A 55 34.93 18.83 2.79
CA CYS A 55 34.33 20.14 3.07
C CYS A 55 32.78 20.08 3.23
N SER A 56 32.26 19.03 3.87
CA SER A 56 30.82 18.89 4.15
C SER A 56 30.63 18.25 5.52
N SER A 57 30.15 19.04 6.48
CA SER A 57 29.60 18.49 7.73
C SER A 57 28.46 17.55 7.37
N LEU A 58 28.51 16.28 7.83
CA LEU A 58 27.33 15.43 7.72
C LEU A 58 26.27 16.01 8.66
N VAL A 59 24.99 15.86 8.31
CA VAL A 59 23.89 16.28 9.20
C VAL A 59 24.04 15.62 10.59
N TRP A 60 24.56 14.39 10.63
CA TRP A 60 24.84 13.66 11.87
C TRP A 60 25.95 14.26 12.74
N ASP A 61 26.81 15.12 12.20
CA ASP A 61 27.81 15.85 12.99
C ASP A 61 27.20 17.06 13.73
N THR A 62 26.04 17.56 13.29
CA THR A 62 25.37 18.75 13.85
C THR A 62 24.13 18.43 14.68
N ILE A 63 23.63 17.19 14.63
CA ILE A 63 22.46 16.78 15.39
C ILE A 63 22.85 16.53 16.86
N GLU A 64 22.22 17.30 17.75
CA GLU A 64 22.22 17.08 19.19
C GLU A 64 20.93 16.37 19.59
N GLU A 65 21.03 15.41 20.52
CA GLU A 65 19.85 14.73 21.07
C GLU A 65 19.22 15.64 22.13
N PRO A 66 17.93 15.98 22.03
CA PRO A 66 17.26 16.76 23.06
C PRO A 66 17.18 15.96 24.36
N ASP A 67 17.11 16.67 25.49
CA ASP A 67 16.79 16.05 26.78
C ASP A 67 15.30 15.68 26.81
N VAL A 68 14.99 14.41 27.05
CA VAL A 68 13.65 13.83 26.93
C VAL A 68 13.34 13.01 28.16
N ASP A 69 12.15 13.23 28.74
CA ASP A 69 11.58 12.34 29.75
C ASP A 69 11.02 11.07 29.07
N PHE A 70 11.56 9.92 29.46
CA PHE A 70 11.22 8.63 28.86
C PHE A 70 10.16 7.86 29.64
N ASP A 71 9.56 8.39 30.70
CA ASP A 71 8.62 7.63 31.54
C ASP A 71 7.39 7.13 30.77
N GLU A 72 6.69 8.01 30.04
CA GLU A 72 5.58 7.63 29.17
C GLU A 72 6.05 6.68 28.04
N PHE A 73 7.23 6.96 27.48
CA PHE A 73 7.79 6.18 26.38
C PHE A 73 8.11 4.73 26.80
N VAL A 74 8.62 4.54 28.02
CA VAL A 74 8.86 3.23 28.62
C VAL A 74 7.56 2.46 28.81
N GLU A 75 6.49 3.12 29.27
CA GLU A 75 5.18 2.47 29.43
C GLU A 75 4.60 2.01 28.08
N LEU A 76 4.71 2.83 27.03
CA LEU A 76 4.13 2.53 25.71
C LEU A 76 4.95 1.52 24.89
N PHE A 77 6.28 1.60 24.95
CA PHE A 77 7.18 0.90 24.02
C PHE A 77 8.08 -0.16 24.68
N SER A 78 7.93 -0.41 25.99
CA SER A 78 8.53 -1.59 26.61
C SER A 78 7.97 -2.88 26.01
N LYS A 79 8.77 -3.95 26.10
CA LYS A 79 8.27 -5.30 25.86
C LYS A 79 7.25 -5.58 26.94
N THR A 80 5.97 -5.61 26.57
CA THR A 80 4.91 -6.04 27.45
C THR A 80 5.21 -7.47 27.90
N ALA A 81 5.18 -7.75 29.20
CA ALA A 81 5.04 -9.13 29.67
C ALA A 81 3.85 -9.70 28.90
N VAL A 82 4.08 -10.82 28.20
CA VAL A 82 3.19 -11.42 27.21
C VAL A 82 1.72 -11.21 27.63
N LYS A 83 1.06 -10.18 27.08
CA LYS A 83 -0.41 -10.16 27.04
C LYS A 83 -0.74 -11.51 26.42
N GLU A 84 -1.54 -12.31 27.12
CA GLU A 84 -1.96 -13.64 26.69
C GLU A 84 -2.15 -13.62 25.17
N LYS A 85 -1.17 -14.18 24.43
CA LYS A 85 -1.34 -14.35 22.99
C LYS A 85 -2.57 -15.23 22.87
N LYS A 86 -3.64 -14.69 22.28
CA LYS A 86 -4.73 -15.52 21.79
C LYS A 86 -4.08 -16.69 21.05
N GLN A 87 -4.40 -17.91 21.48
CA GLN A 87 -3.75 -19.09 20.94
C GLN A 87 -4.07 -19.15 19.43
N PRO A 88 -3.13 -19.64 18.59
CA PRO A 88 -3.45 -19.84 17.19
C PRO A 88 -4.71 -20.71 17.09
N LEU A 89 -5.57 -20.41 16.10
CA LEU A 89 -6.88 -21.05 15.95
C LEU A 89 -6.78 -22.59 15.89
N SER A 90 -5.63 -23.08 15.43
CA SER A 90 -5.26 -24.49 15.45
C SER A 90 -5.26 -25.15 16.84
N ASP A 91 -5.11 -24.41 17.94
CA ASP A 91 -5.10 -24.90 19.33
C ASP A 91 -6.45 -24.73 20.06
N THR A 92 -7.30 -23.81 19.61
CA THR A 92 -8.67 -23.62 20.14
C THR A 92 -9.60 -24.77 19.72
N ILE A 93 -9.27 -25.47 18.64
CA ILE A 93 -9.95 -26.69 18.19
C ILE A 93 -9.45 -27.86 19.05
N THR A 94 -10.36 -28.44 19.86
CA THR A 94 -10.13 -29.47 20.89
C THR A 94 -8.89 -30.36 20.70
N LYS A 95 -7.96 -30.32 21.68
CA LYS A 95 -6.83 -31.25 21.81
C LYS A 95 -7.32 -32.64 22.25
N SER A 96 -7.87 -33.43 21.33
CA SER A 96 -8.07 -34.86 21.57
C SER A 96 -6.76 -35.62 21.32
N LYS A 97 -6.27 -36.35 22.34
CA LYS A 97 -5.14 -37.32 22.26
C LYS A 97 -5.22 -38.13 20.95
N ALA A 98 -4.07 -38.38 20.33
CA ALA A 98 -3.85 -39.07 19.05
C ALA A 98 -4.88 -40.19 18.72
N LYS A 99 -6.07 -39.78 18.29
CA LYS A 99 -7.05 -40.62 17.61
C LYS A 99 -6.71 -40.52 16.13
N GLN A 100 -6.82 -41.63 15.39
CA GLN A 100 -6.71 -41.58 13.94
C GLN A 100 -7.74 -40.58 13.40
N VAL A 101 -7.28 -39.50 12.78
CA VAL A 101 -8.14 -38.47 12.17
C VAL A 101 -8.48 -38.84 10.73
N VAL A 102 -9.65 -38.44 10.26
CA VAL A 102 -10.07 -38.60 8.87
C VAL A 102 -9.64 -37.38 8.07
N LYS A 103 -8.90 -37.63 6.98
CA LYS A 103 -8.49 -36.61 6.01
C LYS A 103 -9.33 -36.76 4.75
N LEU A 104 -10.08 -35.73 4.40
CA LEU A 104 -10.96 -35.70 3.22
C LEU A 104 -10.40 -34.79 2.14
N LEU A 105 -9.63 -33.78 2.52
CA LEU A 105 -8.94 -32.89 1.60
C LEU A 105 -7.66 -33.56 1.06
N ASN A 106 -7.27 -33.19 -0.15
CA ASN A 106 -5.96 -33.57 -0.67
C ASN A 106 -4.84 -32.87 0.13
N ASN A 107 -3.63 -33.45 0.10
CA ASN A 107 -2.51 -32.96 0.92
C ASN A 107 -2.17 -31.48 0.68
N LYS A 108 -2.16 -31.02 -0.58
CA LYS A 108 -1.85 -29.63 -0.92
C LYS A 108 -2.90 -28.66 -0.35
N ARG A 109 -4.18 -29.03 -0.46
CA ARG A 109 -5.32 -28.26 0.02
C ARG A 109 -5.36 -28.19 1.54
N SER A 110 -5.18 -29.35 2.19
CA SER A 110 -5.09 -29.47 3.65
C SER A 110 -3.93 -28.62 4.20
N GLN A 111 -2.76 -28.64 3.54
CA GLN A 111 -1.62 -27.82 3.92
C GLN A 111 -1.90 -26.31 3.77
N ALA A 112 -2.50 -25.88 2.66
CA ALA A 112 -2.82 -24.47 2.45
C ALA A 112 -3.78 -23.92 3.52
N VAL A 113 -4.84 -24.67 3.84
CA VAL A 113 -5.78 -24.33 4.91
C VAL A 113 -5.07 -24.35 6.27
N GLY A 114 -4.23 -25.36 6.52
CA GLY A 114 -3.47 -25.50 7.77
C GLY A 114 -2.48 -24.36 8.00
N ILE A 115 -1.83 -23.85 6.94
CA ILE A 115 -0.94 -22.69 7.01
C ILE A 115 -1.73 -21.45 7.44
N LEU A 116 -2.84 -21.14 6.75
CA LEU A 116 -3.65 -19.99 7.12
C LEU A 116 -4.18 -20.12 8.56
N MET A 117 -4.72 -21.28 8.92
CA MET A 117 -5.21 -21.53 10.28
C MET A 117 -4.13 -21.35 11.36
N SER A 118 -2.86 -21.65 11.04
CA SER A 118 -1.74 -21.49 11.97
C SER A 118 -1.25 -20.05 12.06
N SER A 119 -1.37 -19.26 10.99
CA SER A 119 -1.04 -17.84 10.98
C SER A 119 -2.17 -16.96 11.55
N LEU A 120 -3.41 -17.45 11.54
CA LEU A 120 -4.55 -16.76 12.12
C LEU A 120 -4.49 -16.80 13.65
N HIS A 121 -4.30 -15.62 14.26
CA HIS A 121 -4.38 -15.39 15.70
C HIS A 121 -5.73 -14.81 16.11
N LEU A 122 -6.81 -15.39 15.56
CA LEU A 122 -8.20 -15.01 15.80
C LEU A 122 -8.96 -16.22 16.35
N ASP A 123 -10.11 -15.99 16.97
CA ASP A 123 -11.06 -17.06 17.26
C ASP A 123 -12.17 -17.10 16.20
N MET A 124 -12.83 -18.26 16.02
CA MET A 124 -13.98 -18.37 15.11
C MET A 124 -15.08 -17.35 15.41
N LYS A 125 -15.26 -16.98 16.68
CA LYS A 125 -16.23 -15.96 17.10
C LYS A 125 -15.86 -14.57 16.58
N ASP A 126 -14.57 -14.24 16.54
CA ASP A 126 -14.10 -12.96 16.02
C ASP A 126 -14.40 -12.87 14.52
N ILE A 127 -14.15 -13.96 13.77
CA ILE A 127 -14.46 -14.06 12.33
C ILE A 127 -15.97 -13.97 12.09
N GLN A 128 -16.77 -14.72 12.86
CA GLN A 128 -18.23 -14.67 12.75
C GLN A 128 -18.77 -13.27 13.02
N CYS A 129 -18.29 -12.62 14.08
CA CYS A 129 -18.69 -11.26 14.45
C CYS A 129 -18.33 -10.26 13.33
N ALA A 130 -17.11 -10.32 12.80
CA ALA A 130 -16.64 -9.46 11.71
C ALA A 130 -17.52 -9.60 10.45
N VAL A 131 -17.84 -10.83 10.06
CA VAL A 131 -18.62 -11.11 8.85
C VAL A 131 -20.10 -10.74 9.00
N LEU A 132 -20.70 -10.99 10.17
CA LEU A 132 -22.11 -10.65 10.41
C LEU A 132 -22.33 -9.15 10.58
N ASN A 133 -21.38 -8.45 11.22
CA ASN A 133 -21.51 -7.02 11.52
C ASN A 133 -20.86 -6.08 10.49
N LEU A 134 -20.20 -6.63 9.46
CA LEU A 134 -19.36 -5.88 8.52
C LEU A 134 -18.33 -5.03 9.29
N ASP A 135 -17.63 -5.66 10.22
CA ASP A 135 -16.60 -5.02 11.02
C ASP A 135 -15.24 -5.54 10.56
N ASN A 136 -14.46 -4.66 9.91
CA ASN A 136 -13.11 -4.95 9.45
C ASN A 136 -12.01 -4.37 10.38
N ASN A 137 -12.37 -3.92 11.59
CA ASN A 137 -11.38 -3.43 12.57
C ASN A 137 -10.68 -4.58 13.30
N VAL A 138 -11.42 -5.65 13.60
CA VAL A 138 -10.90 -6.83 14.32
C VAL A 138 -10.28 -7.84 13.34
N VAL A 139 -10.90 -7.97 12.15
CA VAL A 139 -10.43 -8.84 11.07
C VAL A 139 -10.21 -7.97 9.84
N ASP A 140 -8.95 -7.72 9.50
CA ASP A 140 -8.62 -6.87 8.37
C ASP A 140 -9.04 -7.47 7.02
N LEU A 141 -9.05 -6.62 5.99
CA LEU A 141 -9.49 -7.00 4.65
C LEU A 141 -8.59 -8.07 4.01
N GLU A 142 -7.28 -8.07 4.31
CA GLU A 142 -6.34 -9.09 3.82
C GLU A 142 -6.69 -10.47 4.40
N THR A 143 -7.00 -10.52 5.69
CA THR A 143 -7.44 -11.72 6.38
C THR A 143 -8.79 -12.20 5.86
N LEU A 144 -9.76 -11.30 5.64
CA LEU A 144 -11.05 -11.64 5.03
C LEU A 144 -10.88 -12.17 3.61
N GLN A 145 -9.99 -11.58 2.81
CA GLN A 145 -9.66 -12.06 1.46
C GLN A 145 -9.06 -13.48 1.52
N ALA A 146 -8.11 -13.72 2.42
CA ALA A 146 -7.51 -15.05 2.60
C ALA A 146 -8.55 -16.09 3.05
N LEU A 147 -9.42 -15.74 4.01
CA LEU A 147 -10.53 -16.60 4.44
C LEU A 147 -11.54 -16.86 3.32
N TYR A 148 -11.79 -15.87 2.47
CA TYR A 148 -12.63 -16.03 1.29
C TYR A 148 -11.99 -17.01 0.31
N GLU A 149 -10.72 -16.88 -0.03
CA GLU A 149 -10.04 -17.74 -1.00
C GLU A 149 -9.90 -19.19 -0.53
N ILE A 150 -9.63 -19.40 0.76
CA ILE A 150 -9.47 -20.75 1.29
C ILE A 150 -10.80 -21.46 1.54
N ARG A 151 -11.93 -20.75 1.56
CA ARG A 151 -13.24 -21.33 1.93
C ARG A 151 -13.50 -22.63 1.17
N ALA A 152 -14.23 -23.53 1.81
CA ALA A 152 -14.50 -24.82 1.20
C ALA A 152 -15.38 -24.67 -0.05
N GLN A 153 -15.00 -25.40 -1.09
CA GLN A 153 -15.84 -25.56 -2.27
C GLN A 153 -17.04 -26.48 -1.95
N GLN A 154 -18.11 -26.39 -2.74
CA GLN A 154 -19.33 -27.17 -2.48
C GLN A 154 -19.03 -28.68 -2.38
N GLU A 155 -18.20 -29.23 -3.26
CA GLU A 155 -17.80 -30.64 -3.23
C GLU A 155 -17.01 -31.02 -1.96
N GLU A 156 -16.20 -30.09 -1.42
CA GLU A 156 -15.44 -30.29 -0.18
C GLU A 156 -16.40 -30.28 1.02
N LEU A 157 -17.34 -29.32 1.06
CA LEU A 157 -18.37 -29.23 2.10
C LEU A 157 -19.27 -30.46 2.12
N ASP A 158 -19.75 -30.91 0.96
CA ASP A 158 -20.62 -32.09 0.88
C ASP A 158 -19.95 -33.33 1.47
N LYS A 159 -18.63 -33.52 1.23
CA LYS A 159 -17.86 -34.63 1.80
C LYS A 159 -17.74 -34.50 3.32
N ILE A 160 -17.42 -33.30 3.79
CA ILE A 160 -17.29 -33.00 5.22
C ILE A 160 -18.61 -33.23 5.95
N GLU A 161 -19.72 -32.70 5.42
CA GLU A 161 -21.05 -32.87 6.00
C GLU A 161 -21.51 -34.32 6.01
N LYS A 162 -21.29 -35.07 4.91
CA LYS A 162 -21.62 -36.49 4.84
C LYS A 162 -20.90 -37.27 5.93
N HIS A 163 -19.60 -36.99 6.14
CA HIS A 163 -18.83 -37.59 7.22
C HIS A 163 -19.43 -37.25 8.59
N ILE A 164 -19.64 -35.96 8.89
CA ILE A 164 -20.22 -35.51 10.16
C ILE A 164 -21.59 -36.15 10.43
N LYS A 165 -22.48 -36.20 9.44
CA LYS A 165 -23.81 -36.82 9.54
C LYS A 165 -23.68 -38.32 9.86
N SER A 166 -22.80 -39.05 9.15
CA SER A 166 -22.58 -40.48 9.41
C SER A 166 -21.92 -40.80 10.76
N CYS A 167 -21.25 -39.82 11.37
CA CYS A 167 -20.60 -39.94 12.67
C CYS A 167 -21.57 -39.67 13.84
N LYS A 168 -22.61 -38.84 13.66
CA LYS A 168 -23.57 -38.50 14.71
C LYS A 168 -24.29 -39.72 15.32
N ASP A 169 -24.44 -40.79 14.54
CA ASP A 169 -25.17 -42.00 14.95
C ASP A 169 -24.24 -43.13 15.46
N LYS A 170 -22.92 -42.88 15.57
CA LYS A 170 -21.93 -43.91 15.94
C LYS A 170 -20.85 -43.37 16.87
N ASP A 171 -20.83 -43.91 18.09
CA ASP A 171 -19.91 -43.53 19.19
C ASP A 171 -18.42 -43.83 18.88
N ASP A 172 -18.14 -44.71 17.91
CA ASP A 172 -16.79 -45.13 17.48
C ASP A 172 -16.23 -44.36 16.27
N SER A 173 -16.86 -43.25 15.88
CA SER A 173 -16.47 -42.50 14.68
C SER A 173 -15.21 -41.64 14.88
N LYS A 174 -14.33 -41.66 13.87
CA LYS A 174 -13.07 -40.89 13.87
C LYS A 174 -13.32 -39.41 13.58
N PRO A 175 -12.75 -38.48 14.37
CA PRO A 175 -12.90 -37.06 14.11
C PRO A 175 -12.20 -36.65 12.80
N LEU A 176 -12.69 -35.58 12.18
CA LEU A 176 -12.04 -34.94 11.02
C LEU A 176 -10.68 -34.37 11.43
N ASP A 177 -9.77 -34.21 10.48
CA ASP A 177 -8.54 -33.44 10.71
C ASP A 177 -8.86 -31.93 10.85
N LYS A 178 -7.95 -31.17 11.46
CA LYS A 178 -8.20 -29.76 11.83
C LYS A 178 -8.58 -28.86 10.63
N PRO A 179 -7.96 -28.99 9.44
CA PRO A 179 -8.34 -28.18 8.28
C PRO A 179 -9.80 -28.37 7.86
N GLU A 180 -10.29 -29.61 7.83
CA GLU A 180 -11.69 -29.93 7.53
C GLU A 180 -12.63 -29.37 8.59
N GLN A 181 -12.27 -29.44 9.88
CA GLN A 181 -13.06 -28.85 10.96
C GLN A 181 -13.15 -27.33 10.83
N PHE A 182 -12.03 -26.66 10.51
CA PHE A 182 -11.98 -25.21 10.30
C PHE A 182 -12.86 -24.77 9.13
N LEU A 183 -12.74 -25.47 7.99
CA LEU A 183 -13.59 -25.22 6.82
C LEU A 183 -15.08 -25.41 7.13
N TYR A 184 -15.42 -26.44 7.91
CA TYR A 184 -16.79 -26.66 8.37
C TYR A 184 -17.28 -25.52 9.25
N GLN A 185 -16.48 -25.10 10.25
CA GLN A 185 -16.85 -23.98 11.13
C GLN A 185 -17.08 -22.68 10.36
N LEU A 186 -16.25 -22.37 9.36
CA LEU A 186 -16.48 -21.23 8.48
C LEU A 186 -17.80 -21.34 7.71
N SER A 187 -18.15 -22.55 7.25
CA SER A 187 -19.42 -22.77 6.52
C SER A 187 -20.67 -22.63 7.39
N LEU A 188 -20.53 -22.72 8.72
CA LEU A 188 -21.62 -22.48 9.66
C LEU A 188 -21.97 -20.99 9.79
N ILE A 189 -21.10 -20.07 9.34
CA ILE A 189 -21.41 -18.65 9.30
C ILE A 189 -22.43 -18.41 8.16
N PRO A 190 -23.64 -17.89 8.46
CA PRO A 190 -24.69 -17.70 7.47
C PRO A 190 -24.24 -16.89 6.27
N ASN A 191 -24.34 -17.47 5.07
CA ASN A 191 -23.97 -16.85 3.81
C ASN A 191 -22.55 -16.27 3.79
N PHE A 192 -21.60 -16.90 4.49
CA PHE A 192 -20.20 -16.45 4.63
C PHE A 192 -19.59 -15.90 3.33
N SER A 193 -19.65 -16.68 2.25
CA SER A 193 -19.06 -16.30 0.96
C SER A 193 -19.64 -14.97 0.44
N SER A 194 -20.97 -14.86 0.42
CA SER A 194 -21.67 -13.69 -0.10
C SER A 194 -21.40 -12.45 0.75
N ARG A 195 -21.37 -12.60 2.09
CA ARG A 195 -21.10 -11.49 3.01
C ARG A 195 -19.68 -10.97 2.87
N VAL A 196 -18.69 -11.87 2.89
CA VAL A 196 -17.27 -11.49 2.75
C VAL A 196 -17.01 -10.87 1.37
N PHE A 197 -17.61 -11.42 0.31
CA PHE A 197 -17.55 -10.80 -1.02
C PHE A 197 -18.05 -9.35 -1.01
N CYS A 198 -19.21 -9.09 -0.38
CA CYS A 198 -19.75 -7.74 -0.27
C CYS A 198 -18.84 -6.78 0.51
N ILE A 199 -18.26 -7.23 1.64
CA ILE A 199 -17.34 -6.43 2.46
C ILE A 199 -16.09 -6.04 1.65
N LEU A 200 -15.47 -7.02 0.97
CA LEU A 200 -14.28 -6.79 0.15
C LEU A 200 -14.60 -5.87 -1.03
N PHE A 201 -15.75 -6.09 -1.68
CA PHE A 201 -16.20 -5.26 -2.78
C PHE A 201 -16.40 -3.81 -2.34
N GLN A 202 -17.12 -3.56 -1.24
CA GLN A 202 -17.37 -2.22 -0.71
C GLN A 202 -16.08 -1.42 -0.53
N SER A 203 -15.05 -2.03 0.06
CA SER A 203 -13.75 -1.38 0.24
C SER A 203 -13.06 -1.10 -1.10
N SER A 204 -12.96 -2.12 -1.97
CA SER A 204 -12.27 -1.98 -3.26
C SER A 204 -12.95 -0.98 -4.19
N PHE A 205 -14.28 -0.91 -4.17
CA PHE A 205 -15.07 0.04 -4.94
C PHE A 205 -14.79 1.47 -4.50
N SER A 206 -14.81 1.71 -3.18
CA SER A 206 -14.55 3.03 -2.59
C SER A 206 -13.14 3.53 -2.92
N GLU A 207 -12.13 2.65 -2.84
CA GLU A 207 -10.75 2.96 -3.21
C GLU A 207 -10.63 3.30 -4.71
N CYS A 208 -11.22 2.48 -5.58
CA CYS A 208 -11.19 2.70 -7.02
C CYS A 208 -11.89 4.02 -7.40
N MET A 209 -13.07 4.28 -6.85
CA MET A 209 -13.81 5.53 -7.10
C MET A 209 -13.03 6.74 -6.62
N SER A 210 -12.45 6.70 -5.41
CA SER A 210 -11.60 7.78 -4.88
C SER A 210 -10.40 8.06 -5.80
N LEU A 211 -9.73 7.02 -6.28
CA LEU A 211 -8.60 7.16 -7.20
C LEU A 211 -9.00 7.79 -8.54
N ILE A 212 -10.13 7.38 -9.11
CA ILE A 212 -10.66 7.95 -10.36
C ILE A 212 -11.02 9.42 -10.14
N THR A 213 -11.78 9.73 -9.08
CA THR A 213 -12.19 11.10 -8.74
C THR A 213 -10.98 12.00 -8.56
N ARG A 214 -9.97 11.59 -7.78
CA ARG A 214 -8.76 12.38 -7.57
C ARG A 214 -8.04 12.70 -8.89
N LYS A 215 -7.93 11.74 -9.80
CA LYS A 215 -7.32 11.96 -11.11
C LYS A 215 -8.10 12.96 -11.96
N LEU A 216 -9.44 12.86 -11.95
CA LEU A 216 -10.31 13.78 -12.69
C LEU A 216 -10.28 15.19 -12.08
N GLU A 217 -10.22 15.33 -10.76
CA GLU A 217 -10.07 16.62 -10.07
C GLU A 217 -8.74 17.30 -10.40
N ILE A 218 -7.64 16.54 -10.45
CA ILE A 218 -6.33 17.06 -10.87
C ILE A 218 -6.42 17.55 -12.33
N LEU A 219 -6.97 16.73 -13.23
CA LEU A 219 -7.15 17.10 -14.63
C LEU A 219 -8.00 18.37 -14.77
N GLN A 220 -9.13 18.43 -14.08
CA GLN A 220 -10.03 19.59 -14.08
C GLN A 220 -9.31 20.85 -13.58
N ARG A 221 -8.56 20.74 -12.49
CA ARG A 221 -7.78 21.85 -11.92
C ARG A 221 -6.72 22.34 -12.91
N VAL A 222 -5.96 21.44 -13.52
CA VAL A 222 -4.95 21.78 -14.52
C VAL A 222 -5.59 22.48 -15.73
N CYS A 223 -6.67 21.91 -16.28
CA CYS A 223 -7.40 22.52 -17.39
C CYS A 223 -7.93 23.92 -17.04
N LYS A 224 -8.54 24.06 -15.85
CA LYS A 224 -9.05 25.35 -15.37
C LYS A 224 -7.93 26.37 -15.23
N THR A 225 -6.81 26.02 -14.61
CA THR A 225 -5.66 26.92 -14.48
C THR A 225 -5.11 27.33 -15.84
N LEU A 226 -4.99 26.40 -16.80
CA LEU A 226 -4.51 26.71 -18.16
C LEU A 226 -5.46 27.65 -18.92
N GLN A 227 -6.77 27.55 -18.71
CA GLN A 227 -7.78 28.34 -19.41
C GLN A 227 -8.00 29.71 -18.76
N GLU A 228 -8.03 29.76 -17.44
CA GLU A 228 -8.51 30.93 -16.70
C GLU A 228 -7.39 31.78 -16.11
N SER A 229 -6.21 31.20 -15.84
CA SER A 229 -5.16 31.91 -15.11
C SER A 229 -4.60 33.11 -15.87
N GLU A 230 -4.65 34.28 -15.23
CA GLU A 230 -4.06 35.51 -15.74
C GLU A 230 -2.53 35.40 -15.88
N THR A 231 -1.86 34.61 -15.05
CA THR A 231 -0.40 34.40 -15.17
C THR A 231 -0.06 33.60 -16.42
N VAL A 232 -0.84 32.56 -16.74
CA VAL A 232 -0.70 31.78 -17.98
C VAL A 232 -0.92 32.69 -19.20
N LYS A 233 -1.99 33.50 -19.19
CA LYS A 233 -2.28 34.47 -20.26
C LYS A 233 -1.14 35.48 -20.44
N LYS A 234 -0.58 36.03 -19.36
CA LYS A 234 0.57 36.94 -19.39
C LYS A 234 1.80 36.28 -20.04
N ILE A 235 2.12 35.04 -19.68
CA ILE A 235 3.25 34.30 -20.26
C ILE A 235 3.03 34.05 -21.76
N LEU A 236 1.85 33.57 -22.16
CA LEU A 236 1.51 33.38 -23.57
C LEU A 236 1.56 34.72 -24.35
N GLY A 237 1.09 35.80 -23.73
CA GLY A 237 1.16 37.16 -24.27
C GLY A 237 2.60 37.65 -24.49
N LEU A 238 3.53 37.35 -23.57
CA LEU A 238 4.96 37.64 -23.77
C LEU A 238 5.54 36.87 -24.94
N VAL A 239 5.25 35.57 -25.04
CA VAL A 239 5.69 34.74 -26.17
C VAL A 239 5.16 35.32 -27.50
N LEU A 240 3.88 35.71 -27.53
CA LEU A 240 3.26 36.32 -28.70
C LEU A 240 3.91 37.66 -29.07
N ALA A 241 4.13 38.54 -28.10
CA ALA A 241 4.71 39.85 -28.31
C ALA A 241 6.15 39.77 -28.85
N PHE A 242 7.01 38.96 -28.22
CA PHE A 242 8.37 38.77 -28.70
C PHE A 242 8.41 38.07 -30.05
N GLY A 243 7.58 37.04 -30.26
CA GLY A 243 7.47 36.36 -31.55
C GLY A 243 7.06 37.30 -32.69
N ASN A 244 6.06 38.16 -32.46
CA ASN A 244 5.63 39.17 -33.43
C ASN A 244 6.71 40.21 -33.73
N PHE A 245 7.43 40.67 -32.71
CA PHE A 245 8.53 41.61 -32.91
C PHE A 245 9.67 40.98 -33.73
N MET A 246 10.07 39.75 -33.38
CA MET A 246 11.12 39.01 -34.09
C MET A 246 10.76 38.71 -35.55
N ASN A 247 9.48 38.48 -35.83
CA ASN A 247 8.97 38.22 -37.19
C ASN A 247 8.48 39.49 -37.91
N GLY A 248 8.83 40.68 -37.41
CA GLY A 248 8.45 41.96 -38.01
C GLY A 248 8.85 42.05 -39.49
N GLY A 249 7.95 42.58 -40.33
CA GLY A 249 8.15 42.68 -41.78
C GLY A 249 7.89 41.38 -42.55
N ASN A 250 7.70 40.24 -41.87
CA ASN A 250 7.32 38.99 -42.51
C ASN A 250 5.81 38.74 -42.38
N ARG A 251 5.07 38.92 -43.49
CA ARG A 251 3.61 38.82 -43.51
C ARG A 251 3.04 37.41 -43.27
N THR A 252 3.86 36.36 -43.34
CA THR A 252 3.43 34.98 -43.07
C THR A 252 3.79 34.51 -41.66
N ARG A 253 4.60 35.26 -40.91
CA ARG A 253 5.09 34.85 -39.57
C ARG A 253 4.85 35.88 -38.46
N GLY A 254 4.83 37.17 -38.80
CA GLY A 254 4.51 38.26 -37.89
C GLY A 254 3.05 38.66 -37.97
N GLN A 255 2.64 39.63 -37.16
CA GLN A 255 1.24 40.08 -37.03
C GLN A 255 0.28 38.93 -36.69
N ALA A 256 0.74 37.95 -35.92
CA ALA A 256 -0.06 36.82 -35.46
C ALA A 256 -0.93 37.22 -34.27
N ASP A 257 -2.19 36.76 -34.25
CA ASP A 257 -3.10 36.88 -33.10
C ASP A 257 -2.89 35.77 -32.06
N GLY A 258 -2.18 34.70 -32.44
CA GLY A 258 -1.90 33.56 -31.58
C GLY A 258 -0.89 32.61 -32.24
N PHE A 259 -0.51 31.57 -31.51
CA PHE A 259 0.43 30.54 -31.98
C PHE A 259 0.02 29.16 -31.48
N THR A 260 0.46 28.13 -32.19
CA THR A 260 0.29 26.73 -31.78
C THR A 260 1.27 26.39 -30.65
N LEU A 261 0.83 25.61 -29.66
CA LEU A 261 1.61 25.32 -28.45
C LEU A 261 2.89 24.50 -28.69
N ASP A 262 3.05 23.91 -29.88
CA ASP A 262 4.26 23.16 -30.27
C ASP A 262 5.52 24.03 -30.37
N ILE A 263 5.36 25.36 -30.40
CA ILE A 263 6.48 26.30 -30.35
C ILE A 263 7.12 26.38 -28.96
N LEU A 264 6.36 26.11 -27.89
CA LEU A 264 6.82 26.33 -26.51
C LEU A 264 8.11 25.57 -26.16
N PRO A 265 8.28 24.28 -26.51
CA PRO A 265 9.54 23.57 -26.27
C PRO A 265 10.73 24.12 -27.07
N LYS A 266 10.48 24.78 -28.21
CA LYS A 266 11.49 25.31 -29.15
C LYS A 266 12.04 26.68 -28.72
N LEU A 267 11.40 27.36 -27.77
CA LEU A 267 11.87 28.66 -27.26
C LEU A 267 13.27 28.58 -26.63
N LYS A 268 13.67 27.40 -26.15
CA LYS A 268 15.03 27.18 -25.59
C LYS A 268 16.11 27.16 -26.67
N ASP A 269 15.74 26.90 -27.93
CA ASP A 269 16.66 26.70 -29.05
C ASP A 269 16.99 28.02 -29.76
N VAL A 270 16.11 29.02 -29.65
CA VAL A 270 16.38 30.39 -30.12
C VAL A 270 17.35 31.06 -29.17
N LYS A 271 18.55 31.42 -29.65
CA LYS A 271 19.60 32.05 -28.84
C LYS A 271 19.72 33.55 -29.09
N SER A 272 20.22 34.27 -28.09
CA SER A 272 20.70 35.64 -28.22
C SER A 272 21.88 35.71 -29.19
N SER A 273 22.21 36.91 -29.66
CA SER A 273 23.30 37.15 -30.62
C SER A 273 24.68 36.67 -30.13
N ASP A 274 24.89 36.65 -28.82
CA ASP A 274 26.11 36.14 -28.16
C ASP A 274 26.03 34.63 -27.83
N GLY A 275 24.90 33.97 -28.11
CA GLY A 275 24.68 32.56 -27.82
C GLY A 275 24.43 32.21 -26.35
N VAL A 276 24.53 33.18 -25.44
CA VAL A 276 24.54 32.93 -23.98
C VAL A 276 23.16 32.65 -23.42
N LYS A 277 22.12 33.37 -23.87
CA LYS A 277 20.75 33.26 -23.37
C LYS A 277 19.85 32.67 -24.43
N SER A 278 18.88 31.84 -24.01
CA SER A 278 17.78 31.45 -24.88
C SER A 278 16.62 32.44 -24.78
N LEU A 279 15.76 32.48 -25.81
CA LEU A 279 14.51 33.24 -25.77
C LEU A 279 13.66 32.82 -24.56
N LEU A 280 13.60 31.52 -24.24
CA LEU A 280 12.95 31.03 -23.03
C LEU A 280 13.52 31.69 -21.76
N SER A 281 14.84 31.68 -21.57
CA SER A 281 15.48 32.28 -20.39
C SER A 281 15.24 33.80 -20.31
N TYR A 282 15.18 34.47 -21.47
CA TYR A 282 14.87 35.89 -21.54
C TYR A 282 13.42 36.17 -21.15
N ILE A 283 12.46 35.39 -21.64
CA ILE A 283 11.03 35.53 -21.30
C ILE A 283 10.80 35.32 -19.80
N VAL A 284 11.43 34.30 -19.20
CA VAL A 284 11.35 34.07 -17.76
C VAL A 284 11.91 35.26 -16.98
N ALA A 285 13.10 35.75 -17.34
CA ALA A 285 13.68 36.92 -16.69
C ALA A 285 12.84 38.19 -16.87
N TYR A 286 12.21 38.36 -18.04
CA TYR A 286 11.33 39.49 -18.32
C TYR A 286 10.05 39.40 -17.48
N TYR A 287 9.43 38.22 -17.39
CA TYR A 287 8.25 37.99 -16.55
C TYR A 287 8.54 38.34 -15.10
N LEU A 288 9.63 37.82 -14.53
CA LEU A 288 10.00 38.05 -13.13
C LEU A 288 10.29 39.53 -12.83
N ARG A 289 10.82 40.29 -13.80
CA ARG A 289 11.15 41.71 -13.60
C ARG A 289 9.95 42.65 -13.75
N HIS A 290 8.95 42.26 -14.54
CA HIS A 290 7.90 43.16 -14.99
C HIS A 290 6.48 42.75 -14.59
N PHE A 291 6.26 41.49 -14.20
CA PHE A 291 4.92 40.96 -13.88
C PHE A 291 4.81 40.30 -12.52
N ASP A 292 5.92 39.85 -11.94
CA ASP A 292 5.94 39.19 -10.63
C ASP A 292 6.47 40.17 -9.57
N GLU A 293 5.56 40.70 -8.76
CA GLU A 293 5.88 41.68 -7.70
C GLU A 293 6.61 41.05 -6.51
N ASP A 294 6.51 39.71 -6.37
CA ASP A 294 7.12 38.92 -5.31
C ASP A 294 8.35 38.13 -5.79
N ALA A 295 8.85 38.42 -6.99
CA ALA A 295 10.03 37.77 -7.54
C ALA A 295 11.22 37.83 -6.55
N GLY A 296 11.71 36.64 -6.15
CA GLY A 296 12.82 36.51 -5.20
C GLY A 296 12.44 36.58 -3.72
N ARG A 297 11.15 36.69 -3.38
CA ARG A 297 10.62 36.60 -2.01
C ARG A 297 10.11 35.19 -1.71
N GLU A 298 9.94 34.89 -0.42
CA GLU A 298 9.35 33.61 0.04
C GLU A 298 7.87 33.45 -0.36
N THR A 299 7.17 34.55 -0.65
CA THR A 299 5.77 34.56 -1.10
C THR A 299 5.60 34.29 -2.59
N CYS A 300 6.70 34.13 -3.35
CA CYS A 300 6.64 33.86 -4.78
C CYS A 300 5.91 32.53 -5.07
N VAL A 301 4.98 32.55 -6.01
CA VAL A 301 4.22 31.39 -6.45
C VAL A 301 4.59 31.04 -7.89
N PHE A 302 4.71 29.74 -8.18
CA PHE A 302 4.95 29.29 -9.54
C PHE A 302 3.78 29.70 -10.45
N PRO A 303 4.02 30.44 -11.55
CA PRO A 303 2.96 31.09 -12.33
C PRO A 303 2.22 30.15 -13.31
N LEU A 304 2.55 28.86 -13.31
CA LEU A 304 1.97 27.83 -14.18
C LEU A 304 1.40 26.71 -13.30
N PRO A 305 0.56 25.79 -13.84
CA PRO A 305 0.15 24.62 -13.10
C PRO A 305 1.35 23.85 -12.55
N GLU A 306 1.18 23.25 -11.37
CA GLU A 306 2.22 22.43 -10.74
C GLU A 306 2.78 21.40 -11.74
N PRO A 307 4.12 21.35 -11.96
CA PRO A 307 4.71 20.49 -12.98
C PRO A 307 4.36 19.00 -12.81
N HIS A 308 4.24 18.55 -11.56
CA HIS A 308 3.83 17.19 -11.24
C HIS A 308 2.39 16.91 -11.69
N ASP A 309 1.46 17.81 -11.39
CA ASP A 309 0.04 17.65 -11.76
C ASP A 309 -0.12 17.70 -13.28
N LEU A 310 0.56 18.63 -13.95
CA LEU A 310 0.57 18.72 -15.41
C LEU A 310 1.12 17.45 -16.05
N PHE A 311 2.23 16.91 -15.50
CA PHE A 311 2.79 15.64 -15.96
C PHE A 311 1.80 14.49 -15.77
N GLN A 312 1.20 14.35 -14.59
CA GLN A 312 0.20 13.31 -14.33
C GLN A 312 -0.98 13.41 -15.30
N SER A 313 -1.56 14.60 -15.47
CA SER A 313 -2.67 14.85 -16.40
C SER A 313 -2.30 14.49 -17.84
N SER A 314 -1.06 14.76 -18.27
CA SER A 314 -0.59 14.43 -19.63
C SER A 314 -0.51 12.91 -19.90
N GLN A 315 -0.41 12.09 -18.86
CA GLN A 315 -0.33 10.62 -18.97
C GLN A 315 -1.70 9.95 -18.91
N MET A 316 -2.76 10.69 -18.57
CA MET A 316 -4.11 10.14 -18.42
C MET A 316 -4.73 9.81 -19.77
N LYS A 317 -5.47 8.70 -19.84
CA LYS A 317 -6.22 8.28 -21.02
C LYS A 317 -7.69 8.10 -20.67
N PHE A 318 -8.58 8.74 -21.44
CA PHE A 318 -10.02 8.64 -21.24
C PHE A 318 -10.56 7.22 -21.37
N ASP A 319 -9.98 6.42 -22.28
CA ASP A 319 -10.33 5.01 -22.46
C ASP A 319 -10.10 4.17 -21.20
N ASP A 320 -9.07 4.49 -20.41
CA ASP A 320 -8.76 3.74 -19.19
C ASP A 320 -9.81 4.05 -18.11
N PHE A 321 -10.20 5.33 -17.95
CA PHE A 321 -11.30 5.70 -17.07
C PHE A 321 -12.63 5.05 -17.50
N GLN A 322 -12.92 5.01 -18.79
CA GLN A 322 -14.14 4.38 -19.29
C GLN A 322 -14.17 2.88 -19.01
N LYS A 323 -13.04 2.18 -19.18
CA LYS A 323 -12.90 0.77 -18.83
C LYS A 323 -13.08 0.54 -17.33
N ASP A 324 -12.42 1.34 -16.49
CA ASP A 324 -12.53 1.23 -15.03
C ASP A 324 -13.96 1.46 -14.55
N LEU A 325 -14.64 2.51 -15.04
CA LEU A 325 -16.03 2.80 -14.69
C LEU A 325 -16.99 1.70 -15.19
N THR A 326 -16.73 1.12 -16.36
CA THR A 326 -17.55 0.02 -16.89
C THR A 326 -17.39 -1.24 -16.05
N ARG A 327 -16.15 -1.55 -15.63
CA ARG A 327 -15.86 -2.64 -14.69
C ARG A 327 -16.56 -2.41 -13.36
N LEU A 328 -16.38 -1.24 -12.75
CA LEU A 328 -17.02 -0.89 -11.46
C LEU A 328 -18.54 -1.00 -11.52
N ARG A 329 -19.19 -0.56 -12.60
CA ARG A 329 -20.65 -0.75 -12.77
C ARG A 329 -21.06 -2.22 -12.86
N LYS A 330 -20.26 -3.06 -13.52
CA LYS A 330 -20.53 -4.50 -13.62
C LYS A 330 -20.40 -5.16 -12.24
N ASP A 331 -19.34 -4.83 -11.53
CA ASP A 331 -19.03 -5.43 -10.23
C ASP A 331 -20.03 -4.94 -9.16
N LEU A 332 -20.47 -3.68 -9.24
CA LEU A 332 -21.55 -3.15 -8.40
C LEU A 332 -22.84 -3.94 -8.59
N ARG A 333 -23.25 -4.24 -9.83
CA ARG A 333 -24.42 -5.08 -10.09
C ARG A 333 -24.27 -6.50 -9.51
N ALA A 334 -23.07 -7.07 -9.57
CA ALA A 334 -22.79 -8.37 -8.96
C ALA A 334 -22.92 -8.30 -7.43
N CYS A 335 -22.39 -7.24 -6.80
CA CYS A 335 -22.56 -7.00 -5.38
C CYS A 335 -24.03 -6.81 -4.99
N THR A 336 -24.81 -6.01 -5.72
CA THR A 336 -26.25 -5.85 -5.49
C THR A 336 -26.98 -7.20 -5.50
N SER A 337 -26.66 -8.08 -6.46
CA SER A 337 -27.25 -9.42 -6.52
C SER A 337 -26.87 -10.29 -5.32
N GLU A 338 -25.64 -10.20 -4.82
CA GLU A 338 -25.22 -10.94 -3.62
C GLU A 338 -25.86 -10.38 -2.35
N VAL A 339 -26.02 -9.06 -2.24
CA VAL A 339 -26.75 -8.41 -1.14
C VAL A 339 -28.21 -8.87 -1.11
N GLU A 340 -28.90 -8.85 -2.26
CA GLU A 340 -30.27 -9.36 -2.34
C GLU A 340 -30.39 -10.82 -1.91
N LYS A 341 -29.43 -11.65 -2.33
CA LYS A 341 -29.40 -13.07 -1.97
C LYS A 341 -29.22 -13.26 -0.47
N VAL A 342 -28.29 -12.53 0.15
CA VAL A 342 -28.09 -12.58 1.61
C VAL A 342 -29.35 -12.12 2.34
N CYS A 343 -29.98 -11.03 1.89
CA CYS A 343 -31.18 -10.49 2.52
C CYS A 343 -32.40 -11.42 2.39
N LYS A 344 -32.51 -12.18 1.28
CA LYS A 344 -33.61 -13.14 1.07
C LYS A 344 -33.46 -14.42 1.90
N VAL A 345 -32.23 -14.84 2.21
CA VAL A 345 -31.94 -16.14 2.83
C VAL A 345 -31.63 -16.02 4.34
N SER A 346 -31.23 -14.84 4.81
CA SER A 346 -30.88 -14.64 6.22
C SER A 346 -32.13 -14.55 7.11
N ASP A 347 -32.07 -15.21 8.27
CA ASP A 347 -33.06 -15.06 9.34
C ASP A 347 -33.00 -13.66 9.98
N GLU A 348 -34.04 -13.25 10.70
CA GLU A 348 -34.14 -11.93 11.35
C GLU A 348 -32.92 -11.63 12.25
N ASP A 349 -32.44 -12.62 13.00
CA ASP A 349 -31.28 -12.49 13.92
C ASP A 349 -29.96 -12.22 13.22
N ASN A 350 -29.83 -12.60 11.94
CA ASN A 350 -28.58 -12.46 11.16
C ASN A 350 -28.69 -11.41 10.05
N LEU A 351 -29.87 -10.82 9.85
CA LEU A 351 -30.12 -9.89 8.76
C LEU A 351 -29.41 -8.55 8.97
N GLN A 352 -29.45 -8.03 10.19
CA GLN A 352 -28.84 -6.75 10.56
C GLN A 352 -27.50 -6.97 11.29
N PRO A 353 -26.54 -6.04 11.15
CA PRO A 353 -26.59 -4.76 10.43
C PRO A 353 -26.26 -4.86 8.92
N PHE A 354 -26.17 -6.07 8.36
CA PHE A 354 -25.71 -6.27 6.98
C PHE A 354 -26.59 -5.57 5.95
N LYS A 355 -27.92 -5.75 6.07
CA LYS A 355 -28.86 -5.17 5.11
C LYS A 355 -28.74 -3.64 5.09
N GLU A 356 -28.84 -3.00 6.26
CA GLU A 356 -28.77 -1.54 6.39
C GLU A 356 -27.48 -0.98 5.78
N LYS A 357 -26.31 -1.49 6.22
CA LYS A 357 -25.01 -0.99 5.74
C LYS A 357 -24.81 -1.17 4.24
N MET A 358 -25.28 -2.29 3.67
CA MET A 358 -25.11 -2.55 2.24
C MET A 358 -26.11 -1.78 1.37
N GLU A 359 -27.34 -1.57 1.85
CA GLU A 359 -28.31 -0.69 1.18
C GLU A 359 -27.84 0.77 1.17
N ASP A 360 -27.28 1.25 2.28
CA ASP A 360 -26.66 2.57 2.36
C ASP A 360 -25.46 2.70 1.40
N PHE A 361 -24.62 1.66 1.30
CA PHE A 361 -23.51 1.66 0.35
C PHE A 361 -23.97 1.66 -1.11
N ILE A 362 -25.01 0.91 -1.47
CA ILE A 362 -25.49 0.79 -2.85
C ILE A 362 -26.23 2.05 -3.31
N THR A 363 -26.83 2.81 -2.39
CA THR A 363 -27.61 4.02 -2.71
C THR A 363 -26.77 5.29 -2.87
N GLN A 364 -25.53 5.30 -2.36
CA GLN A 364 -24.52 6.35 -2.59
C GLN A 364 -24.05 6.37 -4.05
#